data_AF-A0A8J4APB5-F1
#
_entry.id   AF-A0A8J4APB5-F1
#
_cell.length_a   1.000
_cell.length_b   1.000
_cell.length_c   1.000
_cell.angle_alpha   90.00
_cell.angle_beta   90.00
_cell.angle_gamma   90.00
#
_symmetry.space_group_name_H-M   'P 1'
#
loop_
_entity.id
_entity.type
_entity.pdbx_description
1 polymer ?
#
loop_
_entity_poly.entity_id
_entity_poly.type
_entity_poly.pdbx_seq_one_letter_code
_entity_poly.pdbx_strand_id
1 'polypeptide(L)'
;MEEQPPQLQPLPLQQQQREEIRGTAVAEQHCGDLLAAAERGAPGPVMGPGQGHGEGEGEGVPEVVVEGAAGLGRWQRHRFDADPAEVAPPRTSRNAALLAALAAVQGEGCHLALGESGPDSASLAYLRASLASDVELVRAGWRVKASEKDVELACRAMGALAQPSSAATEGALLEALAEYVAAALGRFPSSLEEDLARLEGRGGYERVTGPERLALVALASQKRALRGTAQAVASWRGRLAAGCPVEELYYDEDDEEWAEGAEGEEGEGEEEV
;
A
#
# COMPACT_ATOMS: atom_id res chain seq x y z
N MET A 1 24.77 -44.68 -12.06
CA MET A 1 25.46 -44.12 -10.87
C MET A 1 24.55 -43.04 -10.36
N GLU A 2 23.69 -43.38 -9.40
CA GLU A 2 22.79 -42.42 -8.75
C GLU A 2 23.59 -41.71 -7.66
N GLU A 3 23.83 -40.40 -7.82
CA GLU A 3 24.44 -39.57 -6.80
C GLU A 3 23.42 -39.28 -5.69
N GLN A 4 23.74 -39.73 -4.49
CA GLN A 4 22.94 -39.50 -3.29
C GLN A 4 23.14 -38.05 -2.83
N PRO A 5 22.07 -37.24 -2.67
CA PRO A 5 22.23 -35.84 -2.25
C PRO A 5 22.73 -35.75 -0.80
N PRO A 6 23.55 -34.72 -0.48
CA PRO A 6 24.16 -34.57 0.82
C PRO A 6 23.09 -34.30 1.89
N GLN A 7 23.10 -35.12 2.95
CA GLN A 7 22.23 -34.90 4.10
C GLN A 7 22.74 -33.71 4.91
N LEU A 8 21.93 -32.65 4.97
CA LEU A 8 22.15 -31.52 5.85
C LEU A 8 21.91 -31.95 7.30
N GLN A 9 22.96 -31.87 8.12
CA GLN A 9 22.85 -32.15 9.55
C GLN A 9 22.08 -31.03 10.25
N PRO A 10 21.14 -31.35 11.16
CA PRO A 10 20.40 -30.34 11.91
C PRO A 10 21.33 -29.53 12.80
N LEU A 11 21.10 -28.21 12.85
CA LEU A 11 21.88 -27.29 13.67
C LEU A 11 21.74 -27.64 15.15
N PRO A 12 22.81 -27.46 15.95
CA PRO A 12 22.78 -27.75 17.38
C PRO A 12 21.77 -26.86 18.11
N LEU A 13 21.02 -27.46 19.05
CA LEU A 13 19.89 -26.85 19.78
C LEU A 13 20.18 -25.45 20.37
N GLN A 14 21.44 -25.17 20.72
CA GLN A 14 21.86 -23.88 21.27
C GLN A 14 21.91 -22.74 20.23
N GLN A 15 22.04 -23.05 18.93
CA GLN A 15 21.94 -22.05 17.87
C GLN A 15 20.49 -21.69 17.56
N GLN A 16 19.59 -22.68 17.53
CA GLN A 16 18.15 -22.42 17.37
C GLN A 16 17.60 -21.49 18.46
N GLN A 17 17.95 -21.75 19.72
CA GLN A 17 17.51 -20.90 20.84
C GLN A 17 18.05 -19.47 20.78
N ARG A 18 19.25 -19.26 20.21
CA ARG A 18 19.84 -17.93 20.04
C ARG A 18 19.18 -17.13 18.93
N GLU A 19 18.75 -17.79 17.85
CA GLU A 19 18.02 -17.13 16.77
C GLU A 19 16.61 -16.74 17.20
N GLU A 20 15.95 -17.58 18.01
CA GLU A 20 14.62 -17.31 18.56
C GLU A 20 14.62 -16.10 19.52
N ILE A 21 15.60 -16.02 20.44
CA ILE A 21 15.77 -14.87 21.36
C ILE A 21 16.12 -13.58 20.59
N ARG A 22 16.85 -13.69 19.47
CA ARG A 22 17.19 -12.53 18.64
C ARG A 22 15.97 -12.03 17.85
N GLY A 23 15.08 -12.93 17.42
CA GLY A 23 13.83 -12.57 16.75
C GLY A 23 12.86 -11.79 17.65
N THR A 24 12.72 -12.21 18.92
CA THR A 24 11.81 -11.53 19.88
C THR A 24 12.33 -10.16 20.32
N ALA A 25 13.65 -10.00 20.48
CA ALA A 25 14.23 -8.72 20.91
C ALA A 25 14.09 -7.61 19.85
N VAL A 26 14.08 -7.96 18.56
CA VAL A 26 13.89 -6.98 17.47
C VAL A 26 12.45 -6.48 17.39
N ALA A 27 11.47 -7.34 17.71
CA ALA A 27 10.06 -6.98 17.71
C ALA A 27 9.70 -6.02 18.87
N GLU A 28 10.26 -6.24 20.08
CA GLU A 28 10.03 -5.36 21.23
C GLU A 28 10.66 -3.97 21.04
N GLN A 29 11.83 -3.90 20.40
CA GLN A 29 12.51 -2.62 20.13
C GLN A 29 11.73 -1.75 19.12
N HIS A 30 11.09 -2.37 18.12
CA HIS A 30 10.27 -1.65 17.14
C HIS A 30 8.99 -1.06 17.74
N CYS A 31 8.35 -1.74 18.69
CA CYS A 31 7.21 -1.20 19.43
C CYS A 31 7.60 -0.03 20.36
N GLY A 32 8.80 -0.07 20.97
CA GLY A 32 9.30 1.03 21.81
C GLY A 32 9.56 2.31 21.03
N ASP A 33 10.11 2.20 19.81
CA ASP A 33 10.43 3.37 18.98
C ASP A 33 9.17 4.08 18.44
N LEU A 34 8.09 3.32 18.15
CA LEU A 34 6.79 3.88 17.74
C LEU A 34 6.10 4.66 18.88
N LEU A 35 6.21 4.18 20.13
CA LEU A 35 5.71 4.89 21.30
C LEU A 35 6.53 6.16 21.60
N ALA A 36 7.85 6.09 21.49
CA ALA A 36 8.73 7.23 21.76
C ALA A 36 8.66 8.34 20.68
N ALA A 37 8.23 8.01 19.45
CA ALA A 37 7.95 8.99 18.40
C ALA A 37 6.61 9.73 18.64
N ALA A 38 5.59 9.03 19.17
CA ALA A 38 4.32 9.63 19.51
C ALA A 38 4.42 10.66 20.66
N GLU A 39 5.36 10.46 21.60
CA GLU A 39 5.58 11.39 22.72
C GLU A 39 6.33 12.68 22.35
N ARG A 40 7.05 12.70 21.22
CA ARG A 40 7.90 13.84 20.82
C ARG A 40 7.21 14.85 19.89
N GLY A 41 5.97 14.60 19.48
CA GLY A 41 5.36 15.27 18.32
C GLY A 41 4.00 15.95 18.55
N ALA A 42 3.68 16.46 19.75
CA ALA A 42 2.45 17.23 19.95
C ALA A 42 2.73 18.74 20.04
N PRO A 43 2.47 19.55 18.98
CA PRO A 43 2.36 20.99 19.13
C PRO A 43 1.13 21.33 20.00
N GLY A 44 1.31 22.25 20.94
CA GLY A 44 0.28 22.64 21.91
C GLY A 44 -0.99 23.23 21.26
N PRO A 45 -2.13 23.20 21.96
CA PRO A 45 -3.42 23.57 21.40
C PRO A 45 -3.50 25.07 21.09
N VAL A 46 -3.87 25.40 19.85
CA VAL A 46 -4.30 26.74 19.46
C VAL A 46 -5.81 26.83 19.64
N MET A 47 -6.25 27.64 20.61
CA MET A 47 -7.66 27.94 20.86
C MET A 47 -8.17 28.93 19.80
N GLY A 48 -9.04 28.49 18.90
CA GLY A 48 -9.84 29.35 18.00
C GLY A 48 -11.29 29.47 18.48
N PRO A 49 -11.98 30.60 18.26
CA PRO A 49 -13.29 30.87 18.86
C PRO A 49 -14.43 30.15 18.13
N GLY A 50 -15.46 29.81 18.89
CA GLY A 50 -16.52 28.87 18.51
C GLY A 50 -17.56 29.39 17.51
N GLN A 51 -18.31 28.43 16.95
CA GLN A 51 -19.48 28.69 16.13
C GLN A 51 -20.56 27.61 16.36
N GLY A 52 -21.70 28.07 16.88
CA GLY A 52 -23.05 27.74 16.38
C GLY A 52 -23.62 26.35 16.64
N HIS A 53 -24.48 26.24 17.66
CA HIS A 53 -25.43 25.15 17.84
C HIS A 53 -26.46 25.10 16.69
N GLY A 54 -26.65 23.91 16.12
CA GLY A 54 -27.82 23.53 15.32
C GLY A 54 -28.28 22.15 15.75
N GLU A 55 -29.40 22.08 16.47
CA GLU A 55 -30.04 20.83 16.88
C GLU A 55 -30.80 20.23 15.69
N GLY A 56 -30.48 18.98 15.36
CA GLY A 56 -31.20 18.16 14.40
C GLY A 56 -31.23 16.72 14.89
N GLU A 57 -32.36 16.32 15.47
CA GLU A 57 -32.62 14.95 15.91
C GLU A 57 -32.76 14.04 14.68
N GLY A 58 -31.73 13.21 14.45
CA GLY A 58 -31.76 12.10 13.51
C GLY A 58 -31.04 10.93 14.14
N GLU A 59 -31.77 9.84 14.39
CA GLU A 59 -31.31 8.58 14.96
C GLU A 59 -30.37 7.87 13.96
N GLY A 60 -29.13 8.36 13.87
CA GLY A 60 -28.00 7.73 13.22
C GLY A 60 -27.05 7.18 14.29
N VAL A 61 -26.49 6.00 14.03
CA VAL A 61 -25.38 5.46 14.82
C VAL A 61 -24.32 6.56 15.01
N PRO A 62 -23.86 6.87 16.23
CA PRO A 62 -22.91 7.95 16.42
C PRO A 62 -21.59 7.61 15.74
N GLU A 63 -21.38 8.23 14.58
CA GLU A 63 -20.05 8.40 13.99
C GLU A 63 -19.21 9.10 15.05
N VAL A 64 -18.25 8.37 15.63
CA VAL A 64 -17.34 8.91 16.65
C VAL A 64 -16.38 9.85 15.93
N VAL A 65 -16.85 11.08 15.68
CA VAL A 65 -16.04 12.22 15.31
C VAL A 65 -15.14 12.49 16.52
N VAL A 66 -13.87 12.12 16.40
CA VAL A 66 -12.85 12.52 17.36
C VAL A 66 -12.61 14.02 17.12
N GLU A 67 -13.29 14.87 17.90
CA GLU A 67 -13.05 16.31 17.94
C GLU A 67 -11.59 16.57 18.32
N GLY A 68 -10.85 17.13 17.35
CA GLY A 68 -9.38 17.13 17.26
C GLY A 68 -8.92 16.76 15.84
N ALA A 69 -9.75 16.02 15.11
CA ALA A 69 -9.67 15.74 13.68
C ALA A 69 -10.84 16.39 12.90
N ALA A 70 -11.27 17.57 13.35
CA ALA A 70 -12.30 18.38 12.68
C ALA A 70 -11.75 18.87 11.32
N GLY A 71 -11.95 18.04 10.29
CA GLY A 71 -11.43 18.23 8.93
C GLY A 71 -11.20 16.93 8.14
N LEU A 72 -11.18 15.76 8.80
CA LEU A 72 -10.99 14.46 8.13
C LEU A 72 -12.32 13.79 7.74
N GLY A 73 -13.24 14.55 7.14
CA GLY A 73 -14.44 13.95 6.54
C GLY A 73 -14.05 13.00 5.40
N ARG A 74 -14.66 11.81 5.33
CA ARG A 74 -14.70 10.88 4.16
C ARG A 74 -13.39 10.44 3.47
N TRP A 75 -12.22 10.94 3.88
CA TRP A 75 -10.94 10.80 3.16
C TRP A 75 -9.80 10.23 4.03
N GLN A 76 -10.10 9.53 5.13
CA GLN A 76 -9.10 8.65 5.74
C GLN A 76 -8.94 7.41 4.87
N ARG A 77 -8.23 7.55 3.75
CA ARG A 77 -7.81 6.39 2.97
C ARG A 77 -6.86 5.59 3.85
N HIS A 78 -7.31 4.42 4.27
CA HIS A 78 -6.48 3.45 4.95
C HIS A 78 -5.20 3.23 4.12
N ARG A 79 -4.04 3.35 4.76
CA ARG A 79 -2.74 3.32 4.08
C ARG A 79 -1.77 2.43 4.84
N PHE A 80 -0.99 1.68 4.08
CA PHE A 80 0.18 0.96 4.55
C PHE A 80 1.37 1.32 3.66
N ASP A 81 2.50 1.69 4.27
CA ASP A 81 3.72 2.05 3.56
C ASP A 81 4.66 0.84 3.55
N ALA A 82 4.96 0.33 2.36
CA ALA A 82 5.86 -0.80 2.18
C ALA A 82 7.23 -0.33 1.67
N ASP A 83 8.31 -0.96 2.14
CA ASP A 83 9.62 -0.82 1.51
C ASP A 83 9.61 -1.56 0.16
N PRO A 84 9.86 -0.86 -0.97
CA PRO A 84 9.87 -1.49 -2.28
C PRO A 84 10.81 -2.69 -2.40
N ALA A 85 11.95 -2.67 -1.69
CA ALA A 85 12.93 -3.75 -1.72
C ALA A 85 12.46 -5.02 -1.01
N GLU A 86 11.55 -4.89 -0.03
CA GLU A 86 10.90 -6.04 0.60
C GLU A 86 9.81 -6.66 -0.28
N VAL A 87 9.15 -5.85 -1.12
CA VAL A 87 8.10 -6.33 -2.03
C VAL A 87 8.73 -7.04 -3.22
N ALA A 88 9.60 -6.35 -3.96
CA ALA A 88 10.23 -6.89 -5.16
C ALA A 88 11.64 -6.31 -5.31
N PRO A 89 12.69 -7.04 -4.88
CA PRO A 89 14.06 -6.57 -5.06
C PRO A 89 14.41 -6.47 -6.56
N PRO A 90 15.34 -5.56 -6.94
CA PRO A 90 15.70 -5.36 -8.34
C PRO A 90 16.22 -6.66 -8.95
N ARG A 91 15.57 -7.08 -10.04
CA ARG A 91 15.84 -8.36 -10.71
C ARG A 91 17.27 -8.45 -11.24
N THR A 92 17.80 -7.33 -11.73
CA THR A 92 19.15 -7.26 -12.29
C THR A 92 19.88 -6.00 -11.81
N SER A 93 21.19 -5.95 -12.04
CA SER A 93 21.99 -4.74 -11.81
C SER A 93 21.51 -3.55 -12.64
N ARG A 94 20.87 -3.77 -13.79
CA ARG A 94 20.32 -2.69 -14.62
C ARG A 94 19.04 -2.11 -14.01
N ASN A 95 18.17 -2.94 -13.44
CA ASN A 95 17.02 -2.49 -12.67
C ASN A 95 17.51 -1.69 -11.45
N ALA A 96 18.51 -2.22 -10.73
CA ALA A 96 19.10 -1.54 -9.57
C ALA A 96 19.66 -0.15 -9.94
N ALA A 97 20.38 -0.03 -11.07
CA ALA A 97 20.92 1.25 -11.53
C ALA A 97 19.81 2.26 -11.89
N LEU A 98 18.70 1.81 -12.49
CA LEU A 98 17.54 2.66 -12.77
C LEU A 98 16.91 3.18 -11.46
N LEU A 99 16.67 2.27 -10.51
CA LEU A 99 16.06 2.64 -9.22
C LEU A 99 16.99 3.55 -8.39
N ALA A 100 18.30 3.33 -8.43
CA ALA A 100 19.29 4.20 -7.79
C ALA A 100 19.30 5.62 -8.40
N ALA A 101 19.14 5.75 -9.71
CA ALA A 101 18.99 7.05 -10.36
C ALA A 101 17.73 7.81 -9.90
N LEU A 102 16.64 7.08 -9.65
CA LEU A 102 15.38 7.67 -9.18
C LEU A 102 15.43 8.10 -7.71
N ALA A 103 16.17 7.36 -6.88
CA ALA A 103 16.36 7.72 -5.47
C ALA A 103 16.97 9.11 -5.30
N ALA A 104 17.80 9.57 -6.25
CA ALA A 104 18.35 10.92 -6.26
C ALA A 104 17.28 12.03 -6.43
N VAL A 105 16.11 11.71 -6.98
CA VAL A 105 14.99 12.65 -7.20
C VAL A 105 13.96 12.55 -6.09
N GLN A 106 13.65 11.32 -5.65
CA GLN A 106 12.60 11.04 -4.69
C GLN A 106 13.04 11.24 -3.24
N GLY A 107 14.35 11.28 -2.99
CA GLY A 107 14.92 11.27 -1.64
C GLY A 107 15.07 9.84 -1.11
N GLU A 108 15.87 9.69 -0.05
CA GLU A 108 16.00 8.42 0.66
C GLU A 108 14.67 8.04 1.33
N GLY A 109 14.31 6.76 1.32
CA GLY A 109 13.10 6.25 1.99
C GLY A 109 11.80 6.38 1.18
N CYS A 110 11.87 6.22 -0.14
CA CYS A 110 10.64 6.09 -0.94
C CYS A 110 9.89 4.81 -0.55
N HIS A 111 8.63 4.95 -0.14
CA HIS A 111 7.75 3.85 0.21
C HIS A 111 6.67 3.65 -0.85
N LEU A 112 6.27 2.39 -1.06
CA LEU A 112 5.09 2.05 -1.85
C LEU A 112 3.85 2.29 -1.00
N ALA A 113 2.90 3.06 -1.53
CA ALA A 113 1.65 3.34 -0.85
C ALA A 113 0.61 2.27 -1.22
N LEU A 114 0.26 1.43 -0.24
CA LEU A 114 -0.79 0.42 -0.37
C LEU A 114 -2.08 0.92 0.27
N GLY A 115 -3.16 0.94 -0.50
CA GLY A 115 -4.50 1.35 -0.05
C GLY A 115 -5.53 0.24 -0.17
N GLU A 116 -6.78 0.54 0.19
CA GLU A 116 -7.87 -0.45 0.06
C GLU A 116 -8.16 -0.86 -1.39
N SER A 117 -7.93 0.03 -2.35
CA SER A 117 -8.05 -0.25 -3.78
C SER A 117 -6.76 -0.83 -4.39
N GLY A 118 -5.77 -1.19 -3.56
CA GLY A 118 -4.45 -1.63 -4.02
C GLY A 118 -3.36 -0.56 -4.02
N PRO A 119 -2.18 -0.88 -4.57
CA PRO A 119 -1.09 0.08 -4.78
C PRO A 119 -1.48 1.18 -5.77
N ASP A 120 -0.94 2.37 -5.57
CA ASP A 120 -1.08 3.45 -6.56
C ASP A 120 -0.24 3.21 -7.84
N SER A 121 -0.52 4.01 -8.87
CA SER A 121 0.14 3.89 -10.17
C SER A 121 1.66 4.12 -10.09
N ALA A 122 2.11 4.98 -9.18
CA ALA A 122 3.53 5.23 -8.95
C ALA A 122 4.23 4.01 -8.34
N SER A 123 3.58 3.36 -7.38
CA SER A 123 4.07 2.14 -6.74
C SER A 123 4.14 0.99 -7.74
N LEU A 124 3.11 0.84 -8.58
CA LEU A 124 3.12 -0.13 -9.68
C LEU A 124 4.24 0.15 -10.68
N ALA A 125 4.45 1.40 -11.09
CA ALA A 125 5.54 1.77 -11.99
C ALA A 125 6.92 1.44 -11.39
N TYR A 126 7.11 1.69 -10.10
CA TYR A 126 8.34 1.35 -9.39
C TYR A 126 8.59 -0.17 -9.41
N LEU A 127 7.57 -0.95 -9.05
CA LEU A 127 7.67 -2.41 -9.05
C LEU A 127 7.92 -2.98 -10.45
N ARG A 128 7.31 -2.40 -11.49
CA ARG A 128 7.61 -2.73 -12.89
C ARG A 128 9.07 -2.45 -13.22
N ALA A 129 9.58 -1.28 -12.84
CA ALA A 129 10.99 -0.94 -13.02
C ALA A 129 11.94 -1.91 -12.29
N SER A 130 11.53 -2.44 -11.14
CA SER A 130 12.29 -3.44 -10.40
C SER A 130 12.36 -4.81 -11.11
N LEU A 131 11.26 -5.22 -11.76
CA LEU A 131 11.08 -6.57 -12.31
C LEU A 131 11.23 -6.68 -13.84
N ALA A 132 11.19 -5.54 -14.55
CA ALA A 132 11.28 -5.47 -16.00
C ALA A 132 12.52 -6.21 -16.54
N SER A 133 12.32 -6.92 -17.64
CA SER A 133 13.41 -7.53 -18.40
C SER A 133 14.30 -6.47 -19.06
N ASP A 134 15.50 -6.89 -19.46
CA ASP A 134 16.42 -6.05 -20.22
C ASP A 134 15.80 -5.45 -21.50
N VAL A 135 14.93 -6.21 -22.17
CA VAL A 135 14.25 -5.76 -23.39
C VAL A 135 13.24 -4.67 -23.07
N GLU A 136 12.48 -4.82 -21.99
CA GLU A 136 11.51 -3.81 -21.54
C GLU A 136 12.21 -2.53 -21.08
N LEU A 137 13.31 -2.65 -20.34
CA LEU A 137 14.11 -1.50 -19.92
C LEU A 137 14.65 -0.71 -21.13
N VAL A 138 15.18 -1.41 -22.14
CA VAL A 138 15.66 -0.76 -23.37
C VAL A 138 14.52 -0.10 -24.14
N ARG A 139 13.34 -0.74 -24.23
CA ARG A 139 12.14 -0.14 -24.85
C ARG A 139 11.64 1.09 -24.10
N ALA A 140 11.72 1.08 -22.77
CA ALA A 140 11.45 2.24 -21.93
C ALA A 140 12.51 3.35 -22.09
N GLY A 141 13.60 3.11 -22.83
CA GLY A 141 14.66 4.06 -23.08
C GLY A 141 15.82 3.99 -22.09
N TRP A 142 15.80 3.05 -21.14
CA TRP A 142 16.91 2.80 -20.23
C TRP A 142 18.02 2.02 -20.94
N ARG A 143 19.10 2.73 -21.28
CA ARG A 143 20.16 2.22 -22.16
C ARG A 143 21.04 1.18 -21.46
N VAL A 144 21.65 0.29 -22.24
CA VAL A 144 22.55 -0.79 -21.75
C VAL A 144 23.68 -0.28 -20.84
N LYS A 145 24.20 0.93 -21.12
CA LYS A 145 25.29 1.59 -20.37
C LYS A 145 24.81 2.73 -19.45
N ALA A 146 23.50 2.87 -19.25
CA ALA A 146 22.97 3.85 -18.31
C ALA A 146 23.39 3.49 -16.88
N SER A 147 23.55 4.51 -16.06
CA SER A 147 24.03 4.45 -14.68
C SER A 147 23.13 5.24 -13.75
N GLU A 148 23.33 5.10 -12.45
CA GLU A 148 22.64 5.89 -11.40
C GLU A 148 22.76 7.41 -11.58
N LYS A 149 23.70 7.89 -12.41
CA LYS A 149 23.89 9.32 -12.70
C LYS A 149 22.95 9.84 -13.79
N ASP A 150 22.32 8.96 -14.56
CA ASP A 150 21.48 9.31 -15.71
C ASP A 150 20.03 9.60 -15.29
N VAL A 151 19.86 10.56 -14.38
CA VAL A 151 18.57 10.87 -13.71
C VAL A 151 17.46 11.25 -14.69
N GLU A 152 17.74 12.12 -15.67
CA GLU A 152 16.73 12.51 -16.68
C GLU A 152 16.27 11.31 -17.52
N LEU A 153 17.19 10.39 -17.81
CA LEU A 153 16.87 9.17 -18.55
C LEU A 153 16.01 8.23 -17.69
N ALA A 154 16.30 8.16 -16.39
CA ALA A 154 15.51 7.38 -15.44
C ALA A 154 14.08 7.90 -15.35
N CYS A 155 13.87 9.21 -15.23
CA CYS A 155 12.53 9.82 -15.22
C CYS A 155 11.74 9.50 -16.50
N ARG A 156 12.38 9.56 -17.68
CA ARG A 156 11.74 9.18 -18.95
C ARG A 156 11.36 7.69 -18.98
N ALA A 157 12.27 6.83 -18.52
CA ALA A 157 12.01 5.39 -18.45
C ALA A 157 10.86 5.08 -17.50
N MET A 158 10.75 5.77 -16.37
CA MET A 158 9.62 5.62 -15.45
C MET A 158 8.30 6.06 -16.07
N GLY A 159 8.29 7.14 -16.87
CA GLY A 159 7.10 7.53 -17.62
C GLY A 159 6.62 6.44 -18.58
N ALA A 160 7.55 5.74 -19.24
CA ALA A 160 7.22 4.60 -20.10
C ALA A 160 6.77 3.36 -19.32
N LEU A 161 7.37 3.11 -18.15
CA LEU A 161 7.03 1.98 -17.27
C LEU A 161 5.79 2.24 -16.40
N ALA A 162 5.21 3.45 -16.45
CA ALA A 162 3.97 3.76 -15.75
C ALA A 162 2.79 2.95 -16.29
N GLN A 163 2.86 2.52 -17.55
CA GLN A 163 1.86 1.67 -18.19
C GLN A 163 2.35 0.22 -18.26
N PRO A 164 1.46 -0.76 -18.03
CA PRO A 164 1.80 -2.16 -18.19
C PRO A 164 2.10 -2.46 -19.67
N SER A 165 3.13 -3.28 -19.93
CA SER A 165 3.56 -3.61 -21.31
C SER A 165 3.85 -5.08 -21.54
N SER A 166 3.75 -5.90 -20.49
CA SER A 166 4.14 -7.31 -20.52
C SER A 166 3.41 -8.11 -19.47
N ALA A 167 2.65 -9.11 -19.90
CA ALA A 167 1.92 -10.00 -18.99
C ALA A 167 2.87 -10.75 -18.04
N ALA A 168 4.09 -11.05 -18.50
CA ALA A 168 5.09 -11.72 -17.66
C ALA A 168 5.57 -10.83 -16.51
N THR A 169 5.76 -9.53 -16.76
CA THR A 169 6.20 -8.57 -15.74
C THR A 169 5.06 -8.26 -14.77
N GLU A 170 3.84 -8.03 -15.27
CA GLU A 170 2.68 -7.83 -14.39
C GLU A 170 2.40 -9.09 -13.56
N GLY A 171 2.50 -10.29 -14.13
CA GLY A 171 2.32 -11.54 -13.40
C GLY A 171 3.33 -11.70 -12.26
N ALA A 172 4.62 -11.44 -12.53
CA ALA A 172 5.66 -11.50 -11.50
C ALA A 172 5.46 -10.43 -10.41
N LEU A 173 5.06 -9.22 -10.79
CA LEU A 173 4.76 -8.12 -9.89
C LEU A 173 3.59 -8.44 -8.96
N LEU A 174 2.49 -8.94 -9.52
CA LEU A 174 1.29 -9.26 -8.75
C LEU A 174 1.51 -10.46 -7.82
N GLU A 175 2.34 -11.43 -8.22
CA GLU A 175 2.75 -12.52 -7.32
C GLU A 175 3.55 -11.98 -6.13
N ALA A 176 4.58 -11.16 -6.40
CA ALA A 176 5.43 -10.58 -5.37
C ALA A 176 4.61 -9.73 -4.37
N LEU A 177 3.67 -8.91 -4.86
CA LEU A 177 2.74 -8.16 -4.03
C LEU A 177 1.85 -9.07 -3.18
N ALA A 178 1.30 -10.14 -3.75
CA ALA A 178 0.44 -11.06 -3.02
C ALA A 178 1.20 -11.76 -1.88
N GLU A 179 2.41 -12.24 -2.16
CA GLU A 179 3.30 -12.85 -1.16
C GLU A 179 3.66 -11.86 -0.05
N TYR A 180 4.06 -10.64 -0.42
CA TYR A 180 4.40 -9.59 0.54
C TYR A 180 3.22 -9.24 1.45
N VAL A 181 2.04 -8.98 0.88
CA VAL A 181 0.85 -8.59 1.64
C VAL A 181 0.42 -9.70 2.59
N ALA A 182 0.47 -10.96 2.16
CA ALA A 182 0.19 -12.11 3.02
C ALA A 182 1.19 -12.18 4.20
N ALA A 183 2.48 -12.01 3.93
CA ALA A 183 3.52 -11.99 4.96
C ALA A 183 3.33 -10.80 5.93
N ALA A 184 3.03 -9.61 5.41
CA ALA A 184 2.80 -8.41 6.20
C ALA A 184 1.58 -8.55 7.13
N LEU A 185 0.47 -9.09 6.63
CA LEU A 185 -0.71 -9.39 7.45
C LEU A 185 -0.37 -10.41 8.56
N GLY A 186 0.45 -11.42 8.25
CA GLY A 186 0.91 -12.42 9.22
C GLY A 186 1.83 -11.89 10.33
N ARG A 187 2.39 -10.68 10.19
CA ARG A 187 3.22 -10.04 11.23
C ARG A 187 2.38 -9.40 12.34
N PHE A 188 1.09 -9.13 12.11
CA PHE A 188 0.24 -8.54 13.15
C PHE A 188 -0.16 -9.60 14.19
N PRO A 189 -0.11 -9.28 15.48
CA PRO A 189 -0.41 -10.24 16.55
C PRO A 189 -1.91 -10.55 16.71
N SER A 190 -2.78 -9.72 16.14
CA SER A 190 -4.24 -9.85 16.17
C SER A 190 -4.82 -9.75 14.76
N SER A 191 -6.05 -10.24 14.58
CA SER A 191 -6.80 -10.02 13.34
C SER A 191 -7.37 -8.59 13.25
N LEU A 192 -7.93 -8.22 12.10
CA LEU A 192 -8.65 -6.94 11.98
C LEU A 192 -9.97 -7.01 12.77
N GLU A 193 -10.69 -8.13 12.71
CA GLU A 193 -11.96 -8.34 13.40
C GLU A 193 -11.80 -8.18 14.91
N GLU A 194 -10.73 -8.74 15.49
CA GLU A 194 -10.41 -8.58 16.91
C GLU A 194 -10.16 -7.11 17.28
N ASP A 195 -9.38 -6.39 16.47
CA ASP A 195 -9.11 -4.97 16.72
C ASP A 195 -10.40 -4.14 16.65
N LEU A 196 -11.27 -4.42 15.68
CA LEU A 196 -12.57 -3.75 15.58
C LEU A 196 -13.48 -4.09 16.76
N ALA A 197 -13.55 -5.34 17.18
CA ALA A 197 -14.32 -5.76 18.34
C ALA A 197 -13.84 -5.05 19.62
N ARG A 198 -12.53 -4.91 19.81
CA ARG A 198 -11.91 -4.15 20.92
C ARG A 198 -12.21 -2.65 20.86
N LEU A 199 -12.20 -2.04 19.66
CA LEU A 199 -12.57 -0.64 19.48
C LEU A 199 -14.05 -0.35 19.79
N GLU A 200 -14.92 -1.33 19.50
CA GLU A 200 -16.37 -1.23 19.69
C GLU A 200 -16.84 -1.73 21.07
N GLY A 201 -16.01 -2.49 21.80
CA GLY A 201 -16.41 -3.15 23.05
C GLY A 201 -17.40 -4.30 22.83
N ARG A 202 -17.27 -5.04 21.72
CA ARG A 202 -18.15 -6.15 21.33
C ARG A 202 -17.47 -7.49 21.56
N GLY A 203 -18.24 -8.59 21.55
CA GLY A 203 -17.68 -9.95 21.56
C GLY A 203 -16.94 -10.34 22.84
N GLY A 204 -17.24 -9.69 23.97
CA GLY A 204 -16.56 -9.96 25.25
C GLY A 204 -15.27 -9.16 25.48
N TYR A 205 -14.89 -8.29 24.55
CA TYR A 205 -13.78 -7.35 24.75
C TYR A 205 -14.24 -6.10 25.49
N GLU A 206 -13.42 -5.62 26.42
CA GLU A 206 -13.58 -4.29 26.99
C GLU A 206 -13.26 -3.23 25.93
N ARG A 207 -14.05 -2.15 25.90
CA ARG A 207 -13.84 -1.06 24.94
C ARG A 207 -12.55 -0.32 25.26
N VAL A 208 -11.63 -0.31 24.32
CA VAL A 208 -10.35 0.41 24.45
C VAL A 208 -10.57 1.92 24.39
N THR A 209 -9.96 2.67 25.32
CA THR A 209 -10.07 4.14 25.43
C THR A 209 -8.69 4.80 25.51
N GLY A 210 -8.64 6.14 25.47
CA GLY A 210 -7.39 6.89 25.62
C GLY A 210 -6.37 6.68 24.48
N PRO A 211 -5.06 6.81 24.76
CA PRO A 211 -4.00 6.66 23.76
C PRO A 211 -3.94 5.29 23.08
N GLU A 212 -4.28 4.22 23.82
CA GLU A 212 -4.31 2.86 23.27
C GLU A 212 -5.33 2.74 22.13
N ARG A 213 -6.45 3.47 22.22
CA ARG A 213 -7.45 3.51 21.14
C ARG A 213 -6.85 4.06 19.85
N LEU A 214 -6.00 5.08 19.92
CA LEU A 214 -5.38 5.67 18.74
C LEU A 214 -4.42 4.69 18.05
N ALA A 215 -3.61 3.98 18.84
CA ALA A 215 -2.74 2.93 18.32
C ALA A 215 -3.55 1.82 17.64
N LEU A 216 -4.64 1.38 18.28
CA LEU A 216 -5.50 0.33 17.73
C LEU A 216 -6.24 0.79 16.46
N VAL A 217 -6.66 2.05 16.36
CA VAL A 217 -7.21 2.64 15.13
C VAL A 217 -6.17 2.64 14.01
N ALA A 218 -4.92 3.00 14.30
CA ALA A 218 -3.84 3.00 13.32
C ALA A 218 -3.54 1.58 12.82
N LEU A 219 -3.48 0.58 13.71
CA LEU A 219 -3.29 -0.83 13.35
C LEU A 219 -4.45 -1.36 12.50
N ALA A 220 -5.70 -1.08 12.91
CA ALA A 220 -6.87 -1.46 12.13
C ALA A 220 -6.87 -0.80 10.74
N SER A 221 -6.40 0.44 10.64
CA SER A 221 -6.24 1.15 9.36
C SER A 221 -5.23 0.45 8.44
N GLN A 222 -4.04 0.11 8.95
CA GLN A 222 -3.03 -0.62 8.20
C GLN A 222 -3.52 -1.99 7.72
N LYS A 223 -4.19 -2.75 8.59
CA LYS A 223 -4.77 -4.06 8.25
C LYS A 223 -5.86 -3.95 7.18
N ARG A 224 -6.70 -2.91 7.23
CA ARG A 224 -7.70 -2.64 6.19
C ARG A 224 -7.03 -2.38 4.84
N ALA A 225 -6.03 -1.51 4.80
CA ALA A 225 -5.27 -1.21 3.59
C ALA A 225 -4.66 -2.47 2.97
N LEU A 226 -3.99 -3.30 3.79
CA LEU A 226 -3.40 -4.55 3.33
C LEU A 226 -4.44 -5.55 2.83
N ARG A 227 -5.59 -5.68 3.52
CA ARG A 227 -6.67 -6.58 3.06
C ARG A 227 -7.30 -6.14 1.76
N GLY A 228 -7.58 -4.84 1.62
CA GLY A 228 -8.10 -4.30 0.36
C GLY A 228 -7.07 -4.47 -0.77
N THR A 229 -5.79 -4.19 -0.51
CA THR A 229 -4.72 -4.50 -1.47
C THR A 229 -4.69 -5.98 -1.85
N ALA A 230 -4.83 -6.90 -0.90
CA ALA A 230 -4.87 -8.34 -1.19
C ALA A 230 -6.04 -8.71 -2.12
N GLN A 231 -7.22 -8.10 -1.90
CA GLN A 231 -8.40 -8.31 -2.74
C GLN A 231 -8.21 -7.76 -4.15
N ALA A 232 -7.72 -6.52 -4.27
CA ALA A 232 -7.42 -5.90 -5.57
C ALA A 232 -6.41 -6.73 -6.36
N VAL A 233 -5.30 -7.12 -5.73
CA VAL A 233 -4.26 -7.96 -6.37
C VAL A 233 -4.82 -9.32 -6.77
N ALA A 234 -5.64 -9.96 -5.94
CA ALA A 234 -6.28 -11.23 -6.29
C ALA A 234 -7.21 -11.09 -7.52
N SER A 235 -7.98 -9.99 -7.59
CA SER A 235 -8.82 -9.66 -8.74
C SER A 235 -7.98 -9.50 -10.02
N TRP A 236 -6.94 -8.66 -9.98
CA TRP A 236 -6.06 -8.44 -11.13
C TRP A 236 -5.34 -9.71 -11.57
N ARG A 237 -4.89 -10.55 -10.64
CA ARG A 237 -4.32 -11.87 -10.98
C ARG A 237 -5.33 -12.77 -11.68
N GLY A 238 -6.58 -12.77 -11.22
CA GLY A 238 -7.68 -13.49 -11.86
C GLY A 238 -7.91 -13.02 -13.31
N ARG A 239 -7.96 -11.69 -13.53
CA ARG A 239 -8.11 -11.08 -14.87
C ARG A 239 -6.95 -11.45 -15.78
N LEU A 240 -5.71 -11.33 -15.29
CA LEU A 240 -4.52 -11.68 -16.06
C LEU A 240 -4.51 -13.17 -16.45
N ALA A 241 -4.89 -14.06 -15.54
CA ALA A 241 -5.01 -15.49 -15.81
C ALA A 241 -6.13 -15.82 -16.80
N ALA A 242 -7.20 -15.02 -16.83
CA ALA A 242 -8.27 -15.12 -17.82
C ALA A 242 -7.91 -14.57 -19.21
N GLY A 243 -6.70 -14.02 -19.38
CA GLY A 243 -6.22 -13.47 -20.66
C GLY A 243 -6.66 -12.03 -20.92
N CYS A 244 -7.03 -11.27 -19.88
CA CYS A 244 -7.27 -9.84 -19.98
C CYS A 244 -6.04 -9.14 -20.58
N PRO A 245 -6.22 -8.23 -21.58
CA PRO A 245 -5.15 -7.38 -22.08
C PRO A 245 -4.48 -6.62 -20.93
N VAL A 246 -3.15 -6.47 -20.98
CA VAL A 246 -2.41 -5.88 -19.87
C VAL A 246 -2.74 -4.40 -19.66
N GLU A 247 -3.10 -3.71 -20.74
CA GLU A 247 -3.54 -2.32 -20.75
C GLU A 247 -4.86 -2.14 -19.97
N GLU A 248 -5.69 -3.20 -19.91
CA GLU A 248 -6.99 -3.18 -19.24
C GLU A 248 -6.95 -3.68 -17.79
N LEU A 249 -5.82 -4.26 -17.38
CA LEU A 249 -5.66 -5.02 -16.13
C LEU A 249 -6.09 -4.27 -14.87
N TYR A 250 -5.92 -2.95 -14.86
CA TYR A 250 -6.14 -2.07 -13.71
C TYR A 250 -7.38 -1.17 -13.82
N TYR A 251 -8.16 -1.26 -14.92
CA TYR A 251 -9.42 -0.52 -15.01
C TYR A 251 -10.51 -1.28 -14.26
N ASP A 252 -11.14 -0.63 -13.29
CA ASP A 252 -12.32 -1.17 -12.63
C ASP A 252 -13.53 -0.92 -13.55
N GLU A 253 -14.28 -1.97 -13.89
CA GLU A 253 -15.45 -1.90 -14.78
C GLU A 253 -16.55 -0.97 -14.21
N ASP A 254 -16.51 -0.69 -12.91
CA ASP A 254 -17.47 0.16 -12.20
C ASP A 254 -17.21 1.68 -12.35
N ASP A 255 -16.06 2.10 -12.89
CA ASP A 255 -15.74 3.53 -13.08
C ASP A 255 -16.42 4.13 -14.34
N GLU A 256 -17.05 3.32 -15.19
CA GLU A 256 -17.71 3.75 -16.43
C GLU A 256 -19.12 4.38 -16.24
N GLU A 257 -19.73 4.29 -15.04
CA GLU A 257 -21.13 4.74 -14.83
C GLU A 257 -21.29 6.29 -14.80
N TRP A 258 -20.20 7.07 -14.75
CA TRP A 258 -20.27 8.53 -14.66
C TRP A 258 -20.31 9.28 -16.01
N ALA A 259 -20.22 8.59 -17.16
CA ALA A 259 -20.02 9.24 -18.45
C ALA A 259 -21.30 9.45 -19.31
N GLU A 260 -22.45 8.82 -19.00
CA GLU A 260 -23.61 8.84 -19.92
C GLU A 260 -24.78 9.78 -19.54
N GLY A 261 -24.64 10.62 -18.50
CA GLY A 261 -25.78 11.38 -17.95
C GLY A 261 -25.93 12.86 -18.31
N ALA A 262 -25.00 13.46 -19.07
CA ALA A 262 -24.88 14.93 -19.15
C ALA A 262 -25.02 15.55 -20.55
N GLU A 263 -25.72 14.90 -21.47
CA GLU A 263 -26.24 15.60 -22.66
C GLU A 263 -27.71 15.95 -22.42
N GLY A 264 -27.92 16.95 -21.56
CA GLY A 264 -29.20 17.63 -21.42
C GLY A 264 -29.52 18.37 -22.71
N GLU A 265 -30.49 17.84 -23.44
CA GLU A 265 -31.20 18.41 -24.58
C GLU A 265 -31.56 19.88 -24.28
N GLU A 266 -30.79 20.83 -24.83
CA GLU A 266 -31.14 22.26 -24.77
C GLU A 266 -32.38 22.49 -25.64
N GLY A 267 -33.54 22.55 -24.99
CA GLY A 267 -34.80 22.88 -25.61
C GLY A 267 -34.76 24.27 -26.25
N GLU A 268 -34.91 24.30 -27.58
CA GLU A 268 -35.19 25.50 -28.36
C GLU A 268 -36.54 26.09 -27.90
N GLY A 269 -36.48 27.16 -27.11
CA GLY A 269 -37.63 28.00 -26.82
C GLY A 269 -37.92 28.91 -28.00
N GLU A 270 -38.96 28.57 -28.78
CA GLU A 270 -39.65 29.50 -29.67
C GLU A 270 -40.25 30.65 -28.83
N GLU A 271 -39.76 31.88 -29.02
CA GLU A 271 -40.41 33.08 -28.50
C GLU A 271 -41.24 33.71 -29.64
N GLU A 272 -42.52 33.33 -29.70
CA GLU A 272 -43.56 34.16 -30.30
C GLU A 272 -43.92 35.29 -29.33
N VAL A 273 -43.82 36.54 -29.81
CA VAL A 273 -44.80 37.66 -29.78
C VAL A 273 -44.09 39.00 -29.96
#